data_AF-A0A7W0PQU5-F1
#
_entry.id   AF-A0A7W0PQU5-F1
#
_cell.length_a   1.000
_cell.length_b   1.000
_cell.length_c   1.000
_cell.angle_alpha   90.00
_cell.angle_beta   90.00
_cell.angle_gamma   90.00
#
_symmetry.space_group_name_H-M   'P 1'
#
loop_
_entity.id
_entity.type
_entity.pdbx_description
1 polymer ?
#
loop_
_entity_poly.entity_id
_entity_poly.type
_entity_poly.pdbx_seq_one_letter_code
_entity_poly.pdbx_strand_id
1 'polypeptide(L)'
;LVPVFYCTAPGARFTRRQFTAIALAPALAITIVCAVAIAFVPRGGWLVVPAAMHLGGCIGDFGMTAIVARQPPGTMVEDVKTGMRFHRPQGLGSAGDGR
;
A
#
# COMPACT_ATOMS: atom_id res chain seq x y z
N LEU A 1 7.42 -22.77 3.35
CA LEU A 1 6.97 -21.75 4.32
C LEU A 1 7.59 -20.42 3.93
N VAL A 2 6.96 -19.68 3.03
CA VAL A 2 7.33 -18.27 2.79
C VAL A 2 6.37 -17.46 3.65
N PRO A 3 6.85 -16.65 4.61
CA PRO A 3 5.96 -15.78 5.38
C PRO A 3 5.38 -14.74 4.42
N VAL A 4 4.19 -14.99 3.89
CA VAL A 4 3.36 -13.95 3.31
C VAL A 4 2.82 -13.17 4.50
N PHE A 5 3.44 -12.02 4.78
CA PHE A 5 2.90 -11.06 5.75
C PHE A 5 1.56 -10.56 5.23
N TYR A 6 0.49 -11.27 5.58
CA TYR A 6 -0.88 -10.84 5.35
C TYR A 6 -1.15 -9.65 6.27
N CYS A 7 -0.97 -8.43 5.75
CA CYS A 7 -1.30 -7.18 6.45
C CYS A 7 -2.81 -6.93 6.54
N THR A 8 -3.62 -7.99 6.52
CA THR A 8 -5.07 -7.88 6.69
C THR A 8 -5.37 -7.53 8.14
N ALA A 9 -5.87 -6.32 8.35
CA ALA A 9 -6.49 -5.89 9.60
C ALA A 9 -8.02 -5.94 9.41
N PRO A 10 -8.67 -7.10 9.60
CA PRO A 10 -10.11 -7.23 9.40
C PRO A 10 -10.85 -6.24 10.30
N GLY A 11 -11.70 -5.39 9.71
CA GLY A 11 -12.45 -4.34 10.40
C GLY A 11 -11.73 -2.98 10.53
N ALA A 12 -10.44 -2.88 10.19
CA ALA A 12 -9.74 -1.60 10.17
C ALA A 12 -10.02 -0.86 8.86
N ARG A 13 -10.65 0.31 8.96
CA ARG A 13 -10.93 1.18 7.82
C ARG A 13 -9.85 2.24 7.72
N PHE A 14 -9.05 2.16 6.67
CA PHE A 14 -8.01 3.15 6.41
C PHE A 14 -8.53 4.23 5.47
N THR A 15 -8.15 5.48 5.74
CA THR A 15 -8.29 6.54 4.73
C THR A 15 -7.31 6.26 3.58
N ARG A 16 -7.59 6.81 2.38
CA ARG A 16 -6.67 6.66 1.22
C ARG A 16 -5.24 7.03 1.57
N ARG A 17 -5.05 8.12 2.32
CA ARG A 17 -3.72 8.61 2.71
C ARG A 17 -2.99 7.63 3.61
N GLN A 18 -3.69 7.02 4.57
CA GLN A 18 -3.11 6.00 5.44
C GLN A 18 -2.75 4.74 4.66
N PHE A 19 -3.65 4.26 3.79
CA PHE A 19 -3.37 3.10 2.95
C PHE A 19 -2.16 3.34 2.03
N THR A 20 -2.12 4.49 1.34
CA THR A 20 -0.99 4.89 0.50
C THR A 20 0.31 4.98 1.29
N ALA A 21 0.29 5.58 2.49
CA ALA A 21 1.48 5.70 3.32
C ALA A 21 2.01 4.33 3.77
N ILE A 22 1.11 3.43 4.20
CA ILE A 22 1.48 2.08 4.65
C ILE A 22 2.01 1.25 3.47
N ALA A 23 1.38 1.33 2.30
CA ALA A 23 1.78 0.59 1.11
C ALA A 23 3.12 1.09 0.53
N LEU A 24 3.38 2.40 0.53
CA LEU A 24 4.64 2.95 0.00
C LEU A 24 5.80 2.94 1.01
N ALA A 25 5.53 2.87 2.32
CA ALA A 25 6.57 2.98 3.34
C ALA A 25 7.71 1.97 3.18
N PRO A 26 7.45 0.66 2.95
CA PRO A 26 8.52 -0.33 2.77
C PRO A 26 9.33 -0.06 1.51
N ALA A 27 8.64 0.23 0.40
CA ALA A 27 9.26 0.50 -0.89
C ALA A 27 10.21 1.70 -0.81
N LEU A 28 9.75 2.81 -0.21
CA LEU A 28 10.56 4.01 -0.05
C LEU A 28 11.72 3.80 0.92
N ALA A 29 11.47 3.21 2.09
CA ALA A 29 12.50 3.01 3.10
C ALA A 29 13.64 2.12 2.57
N ILE A 30 13.30 0.97 1.98
CA ILE A 30 14.30 0.01 1.48
C ILE A 30 15.02 0.59 0.25
N THR A 31 14.31 1.29 -0.65
CA THR A 31 14.95 1.95 -1.79
C THR A 31 15.96 3.02 -1.34
N ILE A 32 15.62 3.84 -0.35
CA ILE A 32 16.53 4.86 0.19
C ILE A 32 17.75 4.20 0.84
N VAL A 33 17.56 3.17 1.67
CA VAL A 33 18.66 2.45 2.31
C VAL A 33 19.59 1.84 1.25
N CYS A 34 19.04 1.19 0.23
CA CYS A 34 19.83 0.64 -0.88
C CYS A 34 20.57 1.73 -1.65
N ALA A 35 19.93 2.86 -1.96
CA ALA A 35 20.56 3.97 -2.68
C ALA A 35 21.74 4.57 -1.90
N VAL A 36 21.57 4.79 -0.59
CA VAL A 36 22.64 5.26 0.30
C VAL A 36 23.76 4.23 0.37
N ALA A 37 23.44 2.94 0.51
CA ALA A 37 24.45 1.90 0.56
C ALA A 37 25.24 1.77 -0.74
N ILE A 38 24.60 1.90 -1.91
CA ILE A 38 25.28 1.92 -3.21
C ILE A 38 26.24 3.12 -3.32
N ALA A 39 25.82 4.29 -2.84
CA ALA A 39 26.58 5.53 -2.97
C ALA A 39 27.80 5.61 -2.04
N PHE A 40 27.71 5.05 -0.82
CA PHE A 40 28.71 5.27 0.23
C PHE A 40 29.50 4.01 0.64
N VAL A 41 29.07 2.81 0.27
CA VAL A 41 29.77 1.56 0.64
C VAL A 41 30.74 1.14 -0.48
N PRO A 42 32.03 0.87 -0.17
CA PRO A 42 32.94 0.26 -1.13
C PRO A 42 32.40 -1.09 -1.61
N ARG A 43 32.30 -1.30 -2.93
CA ARG A 43 31.60 -2.43 -3.59
C ARG A 43 30.06 -2.40 -3.48
N GLY A 44 29.46 -1.26 -3.13
CA GLY A 44 28.00 -1.08 -3.04
C GLY A 44 27.24 -1.36 -4.34
N GLY A 45 27.90 -1.37 -5.51
CA GLY A 45 27.29 -1.71 -6.79
C GLY A 45 26.63 -3.10 -6.85
N TRP A 46 27.06 -4.06 -6.03
CA TRP A 46 26.39 -5.38 -5.92
C TRP A 46 24.97 -5.29 -5.36
N LEU A 47 24.63 -4.22 -4.63
CA LEU A 47 23.29 -4.00 -4.07
C LEU A 47 22.27 -3.58 -5.12
N VAL A 48 22.69 -3.27 -6.35
CA VAL A 48 21.77 -2.94 -7.46
C VAL A 48 20.84 -4.13 -7.77
N VAL A 49 21.35 -5.36 -7.72
CA VAL A 49 20.55 -6.57 -7.99
C VAL A 49 19.44 -6.77 -6.95
N PRO A 50 19.73 -6.86 -5.63
CA PRO A 50 18.68 -6.98 -4.62
C PRO A 50 17.77 -5.75 -4.57
N ALA A 51 18.27 -4.53 -4.83
CA ALA A 51 17.44 -3.34 -4.93
C ALA A 51 16.45 -3.43 -6.10
N ALA A 52 16.89 -3.90 -7.28
CA ALA A 52 16.02 -4.10 -8.43
C ALA A 52 14.98 -5.20 -8.20
N MET A 53 15.38 -6.31 -7.55
CA MET A 53 14.44 -7.37 -7.16
C MET A 53 13.40 -6.87 -6.16
N HIS A 54 13.81 -6.08 -5.17
CA HIS A 54 12.91 -5.44 -4.21
C HIS A 54 11.93 -4.48 -4.89
N LEU A 55 12.44 -3.59 -5.76
CA LEU A 55 11.62 -2.63 -6.50
C LEU A 55 10.60 -3.34 -7.40
N GLY A 56 11.01 -4.45 -8.03
CA GLY A 56 10.13 -5.32 -8.81
C GLY A 56 9.01 -5.95 -7.96
N GLY A 57 9.33 -6.36 -6.72
CA GLY A 57 8.34 -6.86 -5.76
C GLY A 57 7.29 -5.81 -5.36
N CYS A 58 7.70 -4.54 -5.26
CA CYS A 58 6.81 -3.43 -4.88
C CYS A 58 5.86 -2.96 -6.00
N ILE A 59 5.97 -3.47 -7.23
CA ILE A 59 5.06 -3.11 -8.35
C ILE A 59 3.59 -3.38 -7.97
N GLY A 60 3.33 -4.45 -7.22
CA GLY A 60 1.98 -4.77 -6.72
C GLY A 60 1.42 -3.68 -5.81
N ASP A 61 2.23 -3.16 -4.89
CA ASP A 61 1.84 -2.11 -3.94
C ASP A 61 1.58 -0.78 -4.66
N PHE A 62 2.38 -0.45 -5.68
CA PHE A 62 2.13 0.72 -6.53
C PHE A 62 0.82 0.58 -7.30
N GLY A 63 0.53 -0.61 -7.85
CA GLY A 63 -0.73 -0.91 -8.51
C GLY A 63 -1.94 -0.73 -7.59
N MET A 64 -1.89 -1.31 -6.38
CA MET A 64 -2.95 -1.16 -5.38
C MET A 64 -3.13 0.29 -4.94
N THR A 65 -2.03 0.99 -4.69
CA THR A 65 -2.02 2.42 -4.35
C THR A 65 -2.65 3.27 -5.45
N ALA A 66 -2.33 3.00 -6.72
CA ALA A 66 -2.90 3.71 -7.85
C ALA A 66 -4.42 3.51 -7.97
N ILE A 67 -4.91 2.28 -7.71
CA ILE A 67 -6.35 1.97 -7.68
C ILE A 67 -7.03 2.75 -6.54
N VAL A 68 -6.44 2.77 -5.34
CA VAL A 68 -6.97 3.50 -4.18
C VAL A 68 -6.98 5.02 -4.41
N ALA A 69 -5.91 5.56 -5.01
CA ALA A 69 -5.78 6.99 -5.30
C ALA A 69 -6.84 7.49 -6.30
N ARG A 70 -7.27 6.63 -7.24
CA ARG A 70 -8.29 6.95 -8.25
C ARG A 70 -9.73 6.95 -7.74
N GLN A 71 -10.00 6.46 -6.53
CA GLN A 71 -11.36 6.44 -6.00
C GLN A 71 -11.83 7.89 -5.67
N PRO A 72 -13.12 8.13 -5.36
CA PRO A 72 -13.63 9.46 -4.92
C PRO A 72 -13.30 9.85 -3.46
N PRO A 73 -12.87 11.10 -3.17
CA PRO A 73 -12.50 11.55 -1.82
C PRO A 73 -13.59 11.21 -0.78
N GLY A 74 -13.15 10.74 0.40
CA GLY A 74 -14.03 10.20 1.44
C GLY A 74 -14.27 8.69 1.37
N THR A 75 -13.77 8.00 0.33
CA THR A 75 -13.79 6.52 0.31
C THR A 75 -12.81 5.97 1.35
N MET A 76 -13.29 5.09 2.23
CA MET A 76 -12.44 4.29 3.12
C MET A 76 -12.08 2.97 2.44
N VAL A 77 -10.87 2.50 2.69
CA VAL A 77 -10.34 1.24 2.17
C VAL A 77 -10.25 0.27 3.32
N GLU A 78 -10.81 -0.92 3.12
CA GLU A 78 -10.66 -2.06 4.02
C GLU A 78 -9.89 -3.15 3.28
N ASP A 79 -8.80 -3.62 3.89
CA ASP A 79 -8.00 -4.71 3.36
C ASP A 79 -8.58 -6.06 3.84
N VAL A 80 -9.09 -6.86 2.91
CA VAL A 80 -9.68 -8.17 3.18
C VAL A 80 -8.79 -9.27 2.62
N LYS A 81 -8.88 -10.49 3.16
CA LYS A 81 -8.02 -11.63 2.79
C LYS A 81 -7.89 -11.91 1.29
N THR A 82 -8.88 -11.52 0.49
CA THR A 82 -8.93 -11.73 -0.96
C THR A 82 -8.81 -10.45 -1.79
N GLY A 83 -8.50 -9.29 -1.19
CA GLY A 83 -8.31 -8.03 -1.92
C GLY A 83 -8.75 -6.79 -1.13
N MET A 84 -9.18 -5.74 -1.82
CA MET A 84 -9.60 -4.48 -1.18
C MET A 84 -11.11 -4.25 -1.30
N ARG A 85 -11.74 -3.80 -0.22
CA ARG A 85 -13.12 -3.28 -0.21
C ARG A 85 -13.12 -1.76 -0.09
N PHE A 86 -13.96 -1.12 -0.90
CA PHE A 86 -14.12 0.33 -0.92
C PHE A 86 -15.47 0.73 -0.30
N HIS A 87 -15.42 1.50 0.77
CA HIS A 87 -16.59 2.09 1.42
C HIS A 87 -16.69 3.53 0.98
N ARG A 88 -17.57 3.84 0.02
CA ARG A 88 -17.81 5.23 -0.40
C ARG A 88 -18.50 5.99 0.74
N PRO A 89 -18.22 7.30 0.89
CA PRO A 89 -18.96 8.12 1.84
C PRO A 89 -20.42 8.10 1.39
N GLN A 90 -21.30 7.64 2.28
CA GLN A 90 -22.75 7.68 2.05
C GLN A 90 -23.13 9.16 2.02
N GLY A 91 -23.22 9.73 0.82
CA GLY A 91 -23.89 11.01 0.65
C GLY A 91 -25.35 10.81 1.02
N LEU A 92 -25.74 11.27 2.21
CA LEU A 92 -27.07 11.79 2.53
C LEU A 92 -28.25 11.14 1.75
N GLY A 93 -28.59 9.89 2.05
CA GLY A 93 -29.65 9.20 1.30
C GLY A 93 -30.09 7.88 1.91
N SER A 94 -30.70 7.92 3.10
CA SER A 94 -31.75 7.01 3.61
C SER A 94 -31.90 7.18 5.12
N ALA A 95 -32.25 8.39 5.55
CA ALA A 95 -32.95 8.56 6.82
C ALA A 95 -34.44 8.58 6.48
N GLY A 96 -35.13 7.46 6.70
CA GLY A 96 -36.59 7.40 6.77
C GLY A 96 -37.33 6.99 5.49
N ASP A 97 -37.18 5.73 5.07
CA ASP A 97 -38.30 5.02 4.44
C ASP A 97 -38.82 3.96 5.42
N GLY A 98 -40.03 4.24 5.93
CA GLY A 98 -41.04 3.33 6.43
C GLY A 98 -40.64 2.18 7.35
N ARG A 99 -40.82 2.37 8.67
CA ARG A 99 -41.76 1.58 9.50
C ARG A 99 -42.32 2.43 10.63
#